data_AF-A0A1F8NE47-F1
#
_entry.id   AF-A0A1F8NE47-F1
#
_cell.length_a   1.000
_cell.length_b   1.000
_cell.length_c   1.000
_cell.angle_alpha   90.00
_cell.angle_beta   90.00
_cell.angle_gamma   90.00
#
_symmetry.space_group_name_H-M   'P 1'
#
loop_
_entity.id
_entity.type
_entity.pdbx_description
1 polymer ?
#
loop_
_entity_poly.entity_id
_entity_poly.type
_entity_poly.pdbx_seq_one_letter_code
_entity_poly.pdbx_strand_id
1 'polypeptide(L)' 'MTIPITLPVAFAVVHFHEHEPAFSRSHLANKNVRVKLRQQLQAVHELGLVDALRARMYRKTRLLSGESGLTTR' A
#
# COMPACT_ATOMS: atom_id res chain seq x y z
N MET A 1 14.21 14.74 0.64
CA MET A 1 12.88 14.91 1.28
C MET A 1 11.97 13.79 0.78
N THR A 2 11.72 12.78 1.60
CA THR A 2 10.81 11.67 1.30
C THR A 2 9.39 12.16 1.59
N ILE A 3 8.58 12.41 0.55
CA ILE A 3 7.17 12.76 0.74
C ILE A 3 6.48 11.51 1.28
N PRO A 4 5.90 11.54 2.50
CA PRO A 4 5.18 10.39 3.02
C PRO A 4 3.98 10.10 2.12
N ILE A 5 3.96 8.92 1.53
CA ILE A 5 2.84 8.43 0.75
C ILE A 5 1.77 7.96 1.74
N THR A 6 0.80 8.81 2.05
CA THR A 6 -0.35 8.47 2.90
C THR A 6 -1.53 8.03 2.05
N LEU A 7 -1.71 6.72 1.91
CA LEU A 7 -2.95 6.15 1.38
C LEU A 7 -4.06 6.20 2.44
N PRO A 8 -5.33 6.43 2.04
CA PRO A 8 -6.48 6.34 2.94
C PRO A 8 -6.64 4.92 3.51
N VAL A 9 -7.48 4.76 4.55
CA VAL A 9 -7.75 3.47 5.19
C VAL A 9 -8.28 2.44 4.18
N ALA A 10 -9.16 2.88 3.28
CA ALA A 10 -9.60 2.11 2.12
C ALA A 10 -9.11 2.81 0.85
N PHE A 11 -8.47 2.07 -0.06
CA PHE A 11 -7.90 2.62 -1.28
C PHE A 11 -8.09 1.67 -2.46
N ALA A 12 -8.20 2.22 -3.66
CA ALA A 12 -8.19 1.45 -4.89
C ALA A 12 -6.76 1.19 -5.36
N VAL A 13 -6.54 0.09 -6.09
CA VAL A 13 -5.24 -0.19 -6.73
C VAL A 13 -4.76 0.95 -7.62
N VAL A 14 -5.70 1.71 -8.22
CA VAL A 14 -5.35 2.88 -9.05
C VAL A 14 -4.62 3.95 -8.23
N HIS A 15 -5.05 4.23 -6.99
CA HIS A 15 -4.37 5.17 -6.11
C HIS A 15 -2.96 4.68 -5.74
N PHE A 16 -2.77 3.37 -5.62
CA PHE A 16 -1.44 2.78 -5.41
C PHE A 16 -0.50 3.04 -6.61
N HIS A 17 -1.05 3.04 -7.83
CA HIS A 17 -0.29 3.27 -9.05
C HIS A 17 0.00 4.75 -9.34
N GLU A 18 -0.71 5.69 -8.73
CA GLU A 18 -0.41 7.13 -8.84
C GLU A 18 1.00 7.47 -8.30
N HIS A 19 1.56 6.61 -7.45
CA HIS A 19 2.91 6.76 -6.91
C HIS A 19 4.01 6.18 -7.80
N GLU A 20 3.66 5.55 -8.92
CA GLU A 20 4.63 5.00 -9.88
C GLU A 20 5.72 6.01 -10.29
N PRO A 21 5.44 7.28 -10.65
CA PRO A 21 6.48 8.22 -11.05
C PRO A 21 7.49 8.52 -9.93
N ALA A 22 7.05 8.54 -8.66
CA ALA A 22 7.93 8.73 -7.53
C ALA A 22 8.85 7.51 -7.30
N PHE A 23 8.31 6.30 -7.48
CA PHE A 23 9.09 5.06 -7.42
C PHE A 23 10.09 4.95 -8.58
N SER A 24 9.69 5.31 -9.80
CA SER A 24 10.59 5.31 -10.97
C SER A 24 11.77 6.26 -10.80
N ARG A 25 11.55 7.44 -10.21
CA ARG A 25 12.64 8.40 -9.91
C ARG A 25 13.62 7.90 -8.86
N SER A 26 13.16 7.11 -7.89
CA SER A 26 14.01 6.54 -6.83
C SER A 26 14.70 5.24 -7.23
N HIS A 27 14.15 4.52 -8.22
CA HIS A 27 14.65 3.22 -8.67
C HIS A 27 14.90 3.23 -10.18
N LEU A 28 15.84 4.06 -10.63
CA LEU A 28 16.13 4.32 -12.05
C LEU A 28 16.46 3.05 -12.88
N ALA A 29 17.01 2.01 -12.24
CA ALA A 29 17.32 0.74 -12.91
C ALA A 29 16.08 -0.15 -13.13
N ASN A 30 14.96 0.11 -12.44
CA ASN A 30 13.78 -0.73 -12.51
C ASN A 30 12.86 -0.29 -13.65
N LYS A 31 12.91 -1.01 -14.78
CA LYS A 31 12.04 -0.77 -15.94
C LYS A 31 10.58 -1.23 -15.75
N ASN A 32 10.30 -1.98 -14.68
CA ASN A 32 9.02 -2.65 -14.42
C ASN A 32 8.40 -2.23 -13.07
N VAL A 33 8.43 -0.93 -12.76
CA VAL A 33 7.95 -0.38 -11.48
C VAL A 33 6.52 -0.81 -11.15
N ARG A 34 5.60 -0.81 -12.14
CA ARG A 34 4.22 -1.31 -11.97
C ARG A 34 4.14 -2.75 -11.47
N VAL A 35 4.99 -3.63 -12.00
CA VAL A 35 5.01 -5.04 -11.59
C VAL A 35 5.51 -5.14 -10.16
N LYS A 36 6.56 -4.38 -9.81
CA LYS A 36 7.07 -4.34 -8.43
C LYS A 36 6.06 -3.79 -7.44
N LEU A 37 5.34 -2.74 -7.80
CA LEU A 37 4.26 -2.19 -6.98
C LEU A 37 3.18 -3.26 -6.71
N ARG A 38 2.74 -4.01 -7.72
CA ARG A 38 1.78 -5.12 -7.51
C ARG A 38 2.35 -6.24 -6.65
N GLN A 39 3.60 -6.62 -6.86
CA GLN A 39 4.27 -7.65 -6.04
C GLN A 39 4.37 -7.22 -4.57
N GLN A 40 4.71 -5.96 -4.32
CA GLN A 40 4.73 -5.41 -2.97
C GLN A 40 3.34 -5.41 -2.36
N LEU A 41 2.32 -4.96 -3.09
CA LEU A 41 0.93 -4.98 -2.60
C LEU A 41 0.44 -6.39 -2.23
N GLN A 42 0.82 -7.39 -3.03
CA GLN A 42 0.53 -8.79 -2.73
C GLN A 42 1.25 -9.26 -1.46
N ALA A 43 2.54 -8.92 -1.30
CA ALA A 43 3.31 -9.29 -0.11
C ALA A 43 2.72 -8.67 1.17
N VAL A 44 2.33 -7.38 1.16
CA VAL A 44 1.66 -6.78 2.34
C VAL A 44 0.28 -7.40 2.61
N HIS A 45 -0.44 -7.83 1.58
CA HIS A 45 -1.69 -8.59 1.76
C HIS A 45 -1.44 -9.94 2.42
N GLU A 46 -0.45 -10.70 1.96
CA GLU A 46 -0.06 -12.00 2.53
C GLU A 46 0.42 -11.89 3.98
N LEU A 47 1.03 -10.75 4.35
CA LEU A 47 1.40 -10.44 5.73
C LEU A 47 0.21 -10.01 6.60
N GLY A 48 -1.01 -9.94 6.06
CA GLY A 48 -2.21 -9.53 6.79
C GLY A 48 -2.24 -8.04 7.14
N LEU A 49 -1.44 -7.22 6.46
CA LEU A 49 -1.35 -5.78 6.69
C LEU A 49 -2.41 -4.98 5.89
N VAL A 50 -2.91 -5.57 4.83
CA VAL A 50 -4.08 -5.07 4.09
C VAL A 50 -5.02 -6.22 3.75
N ASP A 51 -6.31 -5.95 3.74
CA ASP A 51 -7.35 -6.86 3.27
C ASP A 51 -7.67 -6.56 1.79
N ALA A 52 -7.71 -7.58 0.94
CA ALA A 52 -8.26 -7.45 -0.40
C ALA A 52 -9.80 -7.42 -0.35
N LEU A 53 -10.38 -6.36 -0.91
CA LEU A 53 -11.82 -6.20 -1.07
C LEU A 53 -12.24 -6.50 -2.52
N ARG A 54 -13.54 -6.40 -2.80
CA ARG A 54 -14.07 -6.52 -4.17
C ARG A 54 -13.58 -5.35 -5.04
N ALA A 55 -13.65 -5.54 -6.37
CA ALA A 55 -13.39 -4.49 -7.37
C ALA A 55 -12.00 -3.81 -7.29
N ARG A 56 -10.94 -4.56 -6.98
CA ARG A 56 -9.55 -4.04 -6.88
C ARG A 56 -9.39 -2.96 -5.82
N MET A 57 -10.12 -3.09 -4.72
CA MET A 57 -9.97 -2.26 -3.54
C MET A 57 -9.22 -3.02 -2.45
N TYR A 58 -8.50 -2.27 -1.63
CA TYR A 58 -7.76 -2.75 -0.47
C TYR A 58 -8.11 -1.90 0.73
N ARG A 59 -8.01 -2.49 1.92
CA ARG A 59 -8.19 -1.79 3.19
C ARG A 59 -7.03 -2.09 4.12
N LYS A 60 -6.48 -1.08 4.77
CA LYS A 60 -5.50 -1.24 5.85
C LYS A 60 -6.13 -2.00 7.01
N THR A 61 -5.44 -3.02 7.51
CA THR A 61 -5.86 -3.74 8.72
C THR A 61 -5.69 -2.82 9.93
N ARG A 62 -6.37 -3.09 11.07
CA ARG A 62 -6.31 -2.23 12.28
C ARG A 62 -4.89 -1.88 12.73
N LEU A 63 -3.94 -2.79 12.56
CA LEU A 63 -2.52 -2.58 12.85
C LEU A 63 -1.90 -1.40 12.08
N LEU A 64 -2.41 -1.09 10.87
CA LEU A 64 -1.96 0.00 10.02
C LEU A 64 -2.92 1.21 9.98
N SER A 65 -4.12 1.07 10.54
CA SER A 65 -5.13 2.14 10.54
C SER A 65 -4.96 3.15 11.67
N GLY A 66 -3.98 2.96 12.57
CA GLY A 66 -3.73 3.88 13.69
C GLY A 66 -4.77 3.82 14.81
N GLU A 67 -5.74 2.90 14.73
CA GLU A 67 -6.61 2.56 15.85
C GLU A 67 -5.81 1.72 16.85
N SER A 68 -5.07 2.39 17.73
CA SER A 68 -4.61 1.79 19.00
C SER A 68 -5.83 1.41 19.83
N GLY A 69 -6.42 0.26 19.53
CA GLY A 69 -7.26 -0.48 20.47
C GLY A 69 -6.38 -1.09 21.55
N LEU A 70 -5.78 -0.24 22.39
CA LEU A 70 -5.26 -0.64 23.69
C LEU A 70 -6.45 -0.82 24.63
N THR A 71 -7.24 -1.87 24.41
CA THR A 71 -8.11 -2.41 25.45
C THR A 71 -7.35 -3.52 26.16
N THR A 72 -6.44 -3.10 27.04
CA THR A 72 -5.93 -3.97 28.10
C THR A 72 -7.10 -4.24 29.05
N ARG A 73 -7.57 -5.48 29.07
CA ARG A 73 -8.37 -6.02 30.17
C ARG A 73 -7.46 -6.35 31.35
#